data_AF-A0A7Y4FRD8-F1
#
_entry.id   AF-A0A7Y4FRD8-F1
#
_cell.length_a   1.000
_cell.length_b   1.000
_cell.length_c   1.000
_cell.angle_alpha   90.00
_cell.angle_beta   90.00
_cell.angle_gamma   90.00
#
_symmetry.space_group_name_H-M   'P 1'
#
loop_
_entity.id
_entity.type
_entity.pdbx_description
1 polymer ?
#
loop_
_entity_poly.entity_id
_entity_poly.type
_entity_poly.pdbx_seq_one_letter_code
_entity_poly.pdbx_strand_id
1 'polypeptide(L)'
;MKKKLISVSIISAFTLAFATGCTIQEKTAPVISVAEQAVPSISEIDRSYLLISDRLTEVDGNTLDVALEEQVAALKAQFENLKDGDEVVIPNGKYANLGQVTITANDVTIRAEQAGSAWLTGLIQFELKGDDITLDGLVFTEGGPNERFGAVRMMGNGNTLQNSTFYYFNHDYTYEPDERRSEYPKYLWVSLWGKDGKVINNRFEGKQKRGTLIGVQKDDTSDNHLIANNIFMDQKPNQFNEFDIKEAIRYNGNSWEAIRIGDSKSSQWDSSSKFVNNLMIDMDGERELISIKSGDNTISGNTIFQSAALISLRHGKGNTVENNMILGNEKRLTGGIRIYDEDHVIRNNYIANTRGRDGVIEGNADLRGGIVINTGIIDVANGEQLDQSVKGKELNKQWTPKNITIENNSLVDTEWGIVYGNQSHRVSLFNNAEVEGIYAGVDIAFKHNVVDNSQTPEFVSVRATHDFPLVGATYTDETYVGQVTDSELIESYSVELPKVTVENGLNAYQGEGADVSKLSVVTAETAGPDYVLENTTK
;
A
#
# COMPACT_ATOMS: atom_id res chain seq x y z
N MET A 1 26.10 56.14 -51.36
CA MET A 1 26.87 55.57 -50.24
C MET A 1 26.85 54.05 -50.37
N LYS A 2 28.01 53.42 -50.17
CA LYS A 2 28.46 52.12 -50.75
C LYS A 2 27.50 50.94 -50.46
N LYS A 3 26.78 50.46 -51.48
CA LYS A 3 27.01 49.21 -52.27
C LYS A 3 27.20 47.92 -51.46
N LYS A 4 26.23 47.00 -51.55
CA LYS A 4 26.47 45.57 -51.76
C LYS A 4 25.60 45.11 -52.93
N LEU A 5 26.24 44.50 -53.91
CA LEU A 5 25.68 43.96 -55.14
C LEU A 5 26.36 42.59 -55.36
N ILE A 6 25.59 41.63 -55.91
CA ILE A 6 26.03 40.50 -56.76
C ILE A 6 26.48 39.24 -55.96
N SER A 7 26.11 37.99 -56.27
CA SER A 7 25.65 37.33 -57.51
C SER A 7 24.98 35.97 -57.15
N VAL A 8 23.89 35.50 -57.79
CA VAL A 8 23.78 34.75 -59.09
C VAL A 8 24.31 33.30 -58.94
N SER A 9 23.73 32.20 -59.44
CA SER A 9 22.46 31.79 -60.07
C SER A 9 22.54 30.25 -60.29
N ILE A 10 21.45 29.67 -60.81
CA ILE A 10 21.36 28.53 -61.76
C ILE A 10 20.69 27.26 -61.21
N ILE A 11 19.55 26.99 -61.87
CA ILE A 11 18.72 25.79 -61.91
C ILE A 11 19.42 24.73 -62.78
N SER A 12 19.34 23.43 -62.42
CA SER A 12 18.81 22.36 -63.30
C SER A 12 19.02 20.96 -62.74
N ALA A 13 17.98 20.14 -62.92
CA ALA A 13 17.91 18.70 -62.70
C ALA A 13 18.92 17.93 -63.56
N PHE A 14 19.34 16.73 -63.12
CA PHE A 14 19.37 15.53 -63.97
C PHE A 14 19.60 14.25 -63.16
N THR A 15 19.12 13.18 -63.77
CA THR A 15 18.83 11.82 -63.33
C THR A 15 20.06 10.90 -63.20
N LEU A 16 19.87 9.82 -62.44
CA LEU A 16 20.67 8.59 -62.26
C LEU A 16 21.68 8.21 -63.37
N ALA A 17 22.87 7.78 -62.93
CA ALA A 17 23.58 6.63 -63.50
C ALA A 17 24.55 6.01 -62.46
N PHE A 18 24.48 4.68 -62.33
CA PHE A 18 25.32 3.84 -61.48
C PHE A 18 26.77 3.75 -61.97
N ALA A 19 27.73 3.68 -61.04
CA ALA A 19 28.98 2.95 -61.25
C ALA A 19 29.55 2.47 -59.90
N THR A 20 29.82 1.17 -59.87
CA THR A 20 30.36 0.33 -58.79
C THR A 20 31.79 0.69 -58.35
N GLY A 21 32.07 0.57 -57.04
CA GLY A 21 33.45 0.59 -56.51
C GLY A 21 33.53 0.29 -55.01
N CYS A 22 33.95 -0.93 -54.69
CA CYS A 22 34.35 -1.58 -53.43
C CYS A 22 34.52 -0.80 -52.10
N THR A 23 34.09 -1.49 -51.02
CA THR A 23 34.62 -1.54 -49.62
C THR A 23 34.51 -0.26 -48.80
N ILE A 24 33.90 -0.19 -47.62
CA ILE A 24 34.03 -1.03 -46.40
C ILE A 24 32.68 -1.01 -45.65
N GLN A 25 32.27 -2.14 -45.09
CA GLN A 25 31.00 -2.30 -44.38
C GLN A 25 31.22 -1.96 -42.88
N GLU A 26 31.00 -0.69 -42.51
CA GLU A 26 30.68 -0.36 -41.11
C GLU A 26 29.17 -0.53 -40.93
N LYS A 27 28.79 -1.58 -40.18
CA LYS A 27 27.43 -1.72 -39.66
C LYS A 27 27.23 -0.67 -38.57
N THR A 28 26.76 0.52 -38.94
CA THR A 28 26.04 1.37 -37.99
C THR A 28 24.68 0.74 -37.76
N ALA A 29 24.48 0.19 -36.57
CA ALA A 29 23.15 -0.19 -36.08
C ALA A 29 22.24 1.05 -36.15
N PRO A 30 20.95 0.89 -36.50
CA PRO A 30 20.03 2.01 -36.45
C PRO A 30 19.91 2.44 -34.99
N VAL A 31 20.27 3.70 -34.73
CA VAL A 31 19.90 4.39 -33.49
C VAL A 31 18.37 4.40 -33.48
N ILE A 32 17.79 3.53 -32.66
CA ILE A 32 16.37 3.59 -32.33
C ILE A 32 16.21 4.91 -31.58
N SER A 33 15.59 5.89 -32.22
CA SER A 33 15.12 7.08 -31.54
C SER A 33 14.09 6.63 -30.52
N VAL A 34 14.39 6.85 -29.25
CA VAL A 34 13.46 6.66 -28.14
C VAL A 34 12.19 7.44 -28.48
N ALA A 35 11.09 6.74 -28.77
CA ALA A 35 9.79 7.36 -28.72
C ALA A 35 9.59 7.76 -27.26
N GLU A 36 9.37 9.04 -26.99
CA GLU A 36 8.73 9.45 -25.74
C GLU A 36 7.48 8.58 -25.58
N GLN A 37 7.50 7.60 -24.68
CA GLN A 37 6.30 6.86 -24.35
C GLN A 37 5.33 7.87 -23.76
N ALA A 38 4.23 8.14 -24.48
CA ALA A 38 3.17 8.98 -23.98
C ALA A 38 2.68 8.39 -22.64
N VAL A 39 2.60 9.23 -21.60
CA VAL A 39 1.99 8.83 -20.32
C VAL A 39 0.57 8.35 -20.64
N PRO A 40 0.22 7.08 -20.34
CA PRO A 40 -1.11 6.57 -20.63
C PRO A 40 -2.16 7.38 -19.87
N SER A 41 -3.37 7.48 -20.43
CA SER A 41 -4.48 8.00 -19.65
C SER A 41 -4.73 7.11 -18.43
N ILE A 42 -5.30 7.66 -17.35
CA ILE A 42 -5.53 6.89 -16.11
C ILE A 42 -6.36 5.61 -16.35
N SER A 43 -7.31 5.65 -17.28
CA SER A 43 -8.13 4.49 -17.67
C SER A 43 -7.39 3.41 -18.44
N GLU A 44 -6.22 3.72 -19.02
CA GLU A 44 -5.39 2.79 -19.79
C GLU A 44 -4.25 2.20 -18.95
N ILE A 45 -4.08 2.65 -17.70
CA ILE A 45 -3.09 2.08 -16.79
C ILE A 45 -3.42 0.61 -16.54
N ASP A 46 -2.43 -0.25 -16.76
CA ASP A 46 -2.46 -1.65 -16.37
C ASP A 46 -1.21 -2.02 -15.57
N ARG A 47 -1.19 -3.26 -15.05
CA ARG A 47 -0.05 -3.72 -14.26
C ARG A 47 1.25 -3.81 -15.06
N SER A 48 1.19 -3.99 -16.38
CA SER A 48 2.38 -4.10 -17.23
C SER A 48 3.09 -2.74 -17.30
N TYR A 49 2.32 -1.66 -17.51
CA TYR A 49 2.84 -0.30 -17.44
C TYR A 49 3.39 0.05 -16.06
N LEU A 50 2.69 -0.33 -14.99
CA LEU A 50 3.14 -0.02 -13.63
C LEU A 50 4.42 -0.76 -13.23
N LEU A 51 4.70 -1.91 -13.82
CA LEU A 51 5.81 -2.80 -13.42
C LEU A 51 7.00 -2.81 -14.39
N ILE A 52 6.90 -2.16 -15.55
CA ILE A 52 8.01 -2.07 -16.51
C ILE A 52 8.97 -0.93 -16.13
N SER A 53 10.27 -1.19 -16.27
CA SER A 53 11.31 -0.17 -16.23
C SER A 53 12.60 -0.69 -16.86
N ASP A 54 13.30 0.16 -17.60
CA ASP A 54 14.59 -0.15 -18.23
C ASP A 54 15.71 -0.43 -17.20
N ARG A 55 15.51 -0.07 -15.93
CA ARG A 55 16.49 -0.30 -14.85
C ARG A 55 16.52 -1.74 -14.34
N LEU A 56 15.51 -2.54 -14.67
CA LEU A 56 15.30 -3.85 -14.05
C LEU A 56 16.18 -4.91 -14.71
N THR A 57 17.01 -5.58 -13.91
CA THR A 57 17.78 -6.76 -14.33
C THR A 57 16.94 -8.04 -14.20
N GLU A 58 16.97 -8.92 -15.18
CA GLU A 58 16.34 -10.24 -15.08
C GLU A 58 17.26 -11.22 -14.34
N VAL A 59 16.72 -11.91 -13.33
CA VAL A 59 17.42 -12.98 -12.60
C VAL A 59 16.68 -14.29 -12.76
N ASP A 60 17.28 -15.21 -13.51
CA ASP A 60 16.72 -16.54 -13.77
C ASP A 60 17.05 -17.52 -12.63
N GLY A 61 16.03 -17.90 -11.86
CA GLY A 61 16.15 -18.86 -10.77
C GLY A 61 16.60 -20.27 -11.18
N ASN A 62 16.52 -20.66 -12.46
CA ASN A 62 17.04 -21.94 -12.95
C ASN A 62 18.56 -21.95 -13.12
N THR A 63 19.20 -20.78 -13.13
CA THR A 63 20.67 -20.65 -13.22
C THR A 63 21.36 -20.74 -11.85
N LEU A 64 20.59 -20.71 -10.76
CA LEU A 64 21.09 -20.74 -9.40
C LEU A 64 21.27 -22.17 -8.92
N ASP A 65 22.49 -22.51 -8.51
CA ASP A 65 22.81 -23.81 -7.91
C ASP A 65 22.12 -23.97 -6.54
N VAL A 66 21.66 -25.18 -6.23
CA VAL A 66 21.14 -25.51 -4.89
C VAL A 66 22.31 -25.82 -3.97
N ALA A 67 22.45 -25.03 -2.90
CA ALA A 67 23.50 -25.23 -1.91
C ALA A 67 23.32 -26.55 -1.15
N LEU A 68 24.42 -27.30 -0.99
CA LEU A 68 24.47 -28.51 -0.16
C LEU A 68 24.27 -28.15 1.32
N GLU A 69 23.81 -29.11 2.12
CA GLU A 69 23.59 -28.91 3.57
C GLU A 69 24.81 -28.34 4.29
N GLU A 70 26.02 -28.78 3.92
CA GLU A 70 27.28 -28.28 4.47
C GLU A 70 27.53 -26.80 4.14
N GLN A 71 27.13 -26.35 2.95
CA GLN A 71 27.26 -24.97 2.50
C GLN A 71 26.24 -24.07 3.21
N VAL A 72 25.00 -24.57 3.39
CA VAL A 72 23.96 -23.88 4.18
C VAL A 72 24.41 -23.73 5.64
N ALA A 73 24.94 -24.79 6.24
CA ALA A 73 25.45 -24.76 7.61
C ALA A 73 26.64 -23.80 7.77
N ALA A 74 27.56 -23.80 6.80
CA ALA A 74 28.70 -22.87 6.79
C ALA A 74 28.24 -21.41 6.67
N LEU A 75 27.29 -21.12 5.78
CA LEU A 75 26.72 -19.79 5.61
C LEU A 75 26.00 -19.31 6.89
N LYS A 76 25.21 -20.17 7.51
CA LYS A 76 24.58 -19.88 8.81
C LYS A 76 25.62 -19.55 9.88
N ALA A 77 26.68 -20.33 9.97
CA ALA A 77 27.77 -20.06 10.90
C ALA A 77 28.47 -18.72 10.60
N GLN A 78 28.58 -18.30 9.34
CA GLN A 78 29.11 -16.96 9.02
C GLN A 78 28.21 -15.86 9.59
N PHE A 79 26.89 -15.95 9.39
CA PHE A 79 25.93 -14.98 9.92
C PHE A 79 26.03 -14.84 11.45
N GLU A 80 26.06 -15.96 12.17
CA GLU A 80 26.04 -15.97 13.63
C GLU A 80 27.38 -15.59 14.27
N ASN A 81 28.49 -15.59 13.51
CA ASN A 81 29.82 -15.21 13.96
C ASN A 81 30.26 -13.81 13.49
N LEU A 82 29.35 -13.04 12.89
CA LEU A 82 29.62 -11.66 12.50
C LEU A 82 30.11 -10.84 13.70
N LYS A 83 31.05 -9.93 13.44
CA LYS A 83 31.46 -8.88 14.36
C LYS A 83 30.97 -7.53 13.85
N ASP A 84 30.96 -6.55 14.74
CA ASP A 84 30.51 -5.21 14.40
C ASP A 84 31.31 -4.64 13.21
N GLY A 85 30.60 -4.09 12.22
CA GLY A 85 31.19 -3.55 10.99
C GLY A 85 31.53 -4.57 9.90
N ASP A 86 31.33 -5.87 10.13
CA ASP A 86 31.57 -6.90 9.12
C ASP A 86 30.49 -6.91 8.02
N GLU A 87 30.81 -7.57 6.89
CA GLU A 87 29.89 -7.79 5.77
C GLU A 87 29.85 -9.29 5.40
N VAL A 88 28.64 -9.82 5.14
CA VAL A 88 28.47 -11.12 4.47
C VAL A 88 27.94 -10.92 3.06
N VAL A 89 28.69 -11.44 2.10
CA VAL A 89 28.28 -11.52 0.69
C VAL A 89 27.88 -12.96 0.41
N ILE A 90 26.59 -13.19 0.16
CA ILE A 90 26.03 -14.51 -0.12
C ILE A 90 26.26 -14.82 -1.60
N PRO A 91 26.99 -15.89 -1.96
CA PRO A 91 27.16 -16.29 -3.36
C PRO A 91 25.81 -16.55 -4.04
N ASN A 92 25.79 -16.45 -5.36
CA ASN A 92 24.60 -16.80 -6.14
C ASN A 92 24.20 -18.27 -5.88
N GLY A 93 22.95 -18.51 -5.51
CA GLY A 93 22.47 -19.85 -5.19
C GLY A 93 21.13 -19.89 -4.45
N LYS A 94 20.61 -21.10 -4.25
CA LYS A 94 19.43 -21.40 -3.45
C LYS A 94 19.83 -22.07 -2.12
N TYR A 95 19.43 -21.48 -1.00
CA TYR A 95 19.79 -21.89 0.36
C TYR A 95 18.53 -22.28 1.13
N ALA A 96 18.28 -23.59 1.22
CA ALA A 96 17.09 -24.13 1.88
C ALA A 96 17.28 -24.27 3.39
N ASN A 97 16.24 -23.95 4.17
CA ASN A 97 16.11 -24.30 5.59
C ASN A 97 17.25 -23.79 6.49
N LEU A 98 17.67 -22.53 6.30
CA LEU A 98 18.57 -21.84 7.24
C LEU A 98 18.01 -21.82 8.68
N GLY A 99 16.68 -21.89 8.82
CA GLY A 99 15.98 -21.91 10.10
C GLY A 99 16.11 -20.57 10.82
N GLN A 100 16.32 -20.62 12.14
CA GLN A 100 16.58 -19.42 12.93
C GLN A 100 18.01 -18.93 12.69
N VAL A 101 18.16 -17.69 12.24
CA VAL A 101 19.46 -17.00 12.07
C VAL A 101 19.44 -15.75 12.94
N THR A 102 20.28 -15.71 13.98
CA THR A 102 20.31 -14.56 14.91
C THR A 102 21.53 -13.69 14.61
N ILE A 103 21.30 -12.44 14.26
CA ILE A 103 22.36 -11.45 14.04
C ILE A 103 22.46 -10.57 15.29
N THR A 104 23.59 -10.63 15.99
CA THR A 104 23.83 -9.84 17.22
C THR A 104 24.84 -8.72 17.04
N ALA A 105 25.59 -8.73 15.93
CA ALA A 105 26.52 -7.67 15.58
C ALA A 105 25.79 -6.40 15.13
N ASN A 106 26.44 -5.26 15.33
CA ASN A 106 25.97 -3.95 14.88
C ASN A 106 26.69 -3.50 13.60
N ASP A 107 26.13 -2.54 12.88
CA ASP A 107 26.77 -1.95 11.70
C ASP A 107 27.16 -2.98 10.61
N VAL A 108 26.38 -4.06 10.49
CA VAL A 108 26.67 -5.15 9.53
C VAL A 108 25.75 -5.12 8.32
N THR A 109 26.28 -5.57 7.19
CA THR A 109 25.50 -5.79 5.97
C THR A 109 25.52 -7.25 5.57
N ILE A 110 24.34 -7.82 5.30
CA ILE A 110 24.18 -9.12 4.68
C ILE A 110 23.52 -8.91 3.33
N ARG A 111 24.24 -9.24 2.26
CA ARG A 111 23.76 -9.00 0.90
C ARG A 111 24.02 -10.15 -0.04
N ALA A 112 23.23 -10.22 -1.11
CA ALA A 112 23.55 -11.08 -2.23
C ALA A 112 24.81 -10.58 -2.96
N GLU A 113 25.58 -11.51 -3.56
CA GLU A 113 26.68 -11.18 -4.46
C GLU A 113 26.17 -10.40 -5.68
N GLN A 114 25.10 -10.89 -6.28
CA GLN A 114 24.27 -10.21 -7.27
C GLN A 114 22.85 -10.08 -6.70
N ALA A 115 22.29 -8.88 -6.72
CA ALA A 115 20.94 -8.62 -6.23
C ALA A 115 19.92 -9.57 -6.91
N GLY A 116 19.07 -10.19 -6.10
CA GLY A 116 18.08 -11.16 -6.57
C GLY A 116 18.60 -12.59 -6.76
N SER A 117 19.90 -12.84 -6.63
CA SER A 117 20.51 -14.15 -6.91
C SER A 117 20.80 -15.01 -5.67
N ALA A 118 20.48 -14.53 -4.46
CA ALA A 118 20.54 -15.31 -3.23
C ALA A 118 19.11 -15.68 -2.78
N TRP A 119 18.64 -16.86 -3.19
CA TRP A 119 17.30 -17.35 -2.89
C TRP A 119 17.29 -18.16 -1.60
N LEU A 120 16.56 -17.68 -0.60
CA LEU A 120 16.40 -18.31 0.70
C LEU A 120 15.06 -19.04 0.70
N THR A 121 15.12 -20.38 0.69
CA THR A 121 13.95 -21.26 0.57
C THR A 121 13.74 -22.08 1.84
N GLY A 122 12.61 -22.79 1.93
CA GLY A 122 12.27 -23.51 3.15
C GLY A 122 11.95 -22.58 4.32
N LEU A 123 12.15 -23.07 5.55
CA LEU A 123 11.94 -22.27 6.76
C LEU A 123 13.14 -21.38 7.08
N ILE A 124 12.92 -20.06 7.22
CA ILE A 124 13.94 -19.10 7.66
C ILE A 124 13.34 -17.96 8.49
N GLN A 125 14.09 -17.49 9.50
CA GLN A 125 13.93 -16.18 10.12
C GLN A 125 15.28 -15.58 10.45
N PHE A 126 15.57 -14.40 9.90
CA PHE A 126 16.55 -13.47 10.43
C PHE A 126 15.97 -12.73 11.63
N GLU A 127 16.53 -12.97 12.79
CA GLU A 127 16.30 -12.18 14.01
C GLU A 127 17.43 -11.17 14.16
N LEU A 128 17.17 -9.93 13.78
CA LEU A 128 18.14 -8.84 13.72
C LEU A 128 18.17 -8.10 15.06
N LYS A 129 19.01 -8.54 15.99
CA LYS A 129 19.09 -7.99 17.36
C LYS A 129 20.01 -6.78 17.48
N GLY A 130 21.06 -6.73 16.67
CA GLY A 130 21.99 -5.60 16.63
C GLY A 130 21.36 -4.38 15.95
N ASP A 131 21.97 -3.23 16.20
CA ASP A 131 21.61 -1.96 15.58
C ASP A 131 22.27 -1.82 14.20
N ASP A 132 21.68 -1.01 13.32
CA ASP A 132 22.23 -0.65 12.01
C ASP A 132 22.55 -1.85 11.09
N ILE A 133 21.75 -2.92 11.21
CA ILE A 133 21.84 -4.10 10.33
C ILE A 133 21.12 -3.84 9.01
N THR A 134 21.79 -4.09 7.87
CA THR A 134 21.18 -4.03 6.53
C THR A 134 21.08 -5.41 5.88
N LEU A 135 19.88 -5.79 5.44
CA LEU A 135 19.64 -6.91 4.52
C LEU A 135 19.39 -6.36 3.12
N ASP A 136 20.16 -6.80 2.12
CA ASP A 136 20.15 -6.20 0.77
C ASP A 136 20.16 -7.25 -0.36
N GLY A 137 19.23 -7.14 -1.31
CA GLY A 137 19.25 -7.97 -2.53
C GLY A 137 18.78 -9.41 -2.33
N LEU A 138 18.10 -9.73 -1.24
CA LEU A 138 17.74 -11.10 -0.86
C LEU A 138 16.40 -11.54 -1.47
N VAL A 139 16.23 -12.84 -1.71
CA VAL A 139 14.96 -13.42 -2.18
C VAL A 139 14.43 -14.41 -1.17
N PHE A 140 13.16 -14.27 -0.77
CA PHE A 140 12.43 -15.22 0.07
C PHE A 140 11.31 -15.85 -0.77
N THR A 141 11.43 -17.14 -1.07
CA THR A 141 10.48 -17.87 -1.94
C THR A 141 10.48 -19.36 -1.58
N GLU A 142 9.53 -20.14 -2.11
CA GLU A 142 9.51 -21.61 -1.99
C GLU A 142 9.71 -22.09 -0.53
N GLY A 143 9.02 -21.44 0.40
CA GLY A 143 9.21 -21.63 1.83
C GLY A 143 8.31 -20.72 2.66
N GLY A 144 8.64 -20.56 3.94
CA GLY A 144 7.88 -19.70 4.83
C GLY A 144 8.65 -19.28 6.08
N PRO A 145 8.10 -18.35 6.88
CA PRO A 145 8.79 -17.88 8.06
C PRO A 145 8.99 -19.00 9.08
N ASN A 146 10.20 -19.10 9.64
CA ASN A 146 10.51 -20.07 10.70
C ASN A 146 9.74 -19.77 12.01
N GLU A 147 9.37 -18.51 12.24
CA GLU A 147 8.49 -18.09 13.33
C GLU A 147 7.50 -17.02 12.81
N ARG A 148 6.33 -16.95 13.42
CA ARG A 148 5.16 -16.20 12.93
C ARG A 148 5.33 -14.69 12.76
N PHE A 149 6.38 -14.07 13.33
CA PHE A 149 6.68 -12.65 13.14
C PHE A 149 7.54 -12.34 11.91
N GLY A 150 7.81 -13.35 11.07
CA GLY A 150 8.29 -13.15 9.70
C GLY A 150 9.65 -13.71 9.41
N ALA A 151 10.02 -13.68 8.13
CA ALA A 151 11.36 -14.04 7.69
C ALA A 151 12.39 -13.01 8.16
N VAL A 152 11.97 -11.75 8.35
CA VAL A 152 12.82 -10.67 8.83
C VAL A 152 12.17 -10.03 10.06
N ARG A 153 12.83 -10.16 11.20
CA ARG A 153 12.41 -9.59 12.47
C ARG A 153 13.42 -8.53 12.87
N MET A 154 13.10 -7.26 12.58
CA MET A 154 13.95 -6.09 12.78
C MET A 154 13.80 -5.62 14.23
N MET A 155 14.67 -6.12 15.11
CA MET A 155 14.57 -5.88 16.56
C MET A 155 15.39 -4.67 17.01
N GLY A 156 16.58 -4.48 16.42
CA GLY A 156 17.45 -3.35 16.71
C GLY A 156 16.99 -2.06 16.02
N ASN A 157 17.63 -0.96 16.40
CA ASN A 157 17.43 0.35 15.80
C ASN A 157 18.17 0.47 14.47
N GLY A 158 17.73 1.37 13.59
CA GLY A 158 18.41 1.64 12.31
C GLY A 158 18.44 0.46 11.33
N ASN A 159 17.74 -0.64 11.65
CA ASN A 159 17.71 -1.83 10.82
C ASN A 159 17.06 -1.51 9.45
N THR A 160 17.59 -2.09 8.38
CA THR A 160 17.14 -1.85 7.01
C THR A 160 16.92 -3.17 6.26
N LEU A 161 15.75 -3.30 5.62
CA LEU A 161 15.48 -4.29 4.59
C LEU A 161 15.32 -3.57 3.26
N GLN A 162 16.21 -3.86 2.31
CA GLN A 162 16.21 -3.20 1.02
C GLN A 162 16.47 -4.11 -0.17
N ASN A 163 16.05 -3.66 -1.35
CA ASN A 163 16.25 -4.32 -2.63
C ASN A 163 15.90 -5.81 -2.62
N SER A 164 14.96 -6.23 -1.77
CA SER A 164 14.68 -7.65 -1.54
C SER A 164 13.31 -8.04 -2.10
N THR A 165 13.13 -9.32 -2.44
CA THR A 165 11.89 -9.85 -3.00
C THR A 165 11.33 -10.99 -2.17
N PHE A 166 10.09 -10.85 -1.72
CA PHE A 166 9.28 -11.98 -1.26
C PHE A 166 8.38 -12.41 -2.40
N TYR A 167 8.49 -13.67 -2.82
CA TYR A 167 7.64 -14.27 -3.83
C TYR A 167 6.94 -15.49 -3.23
N TYR A 168 5.62 -15.37 -3.01
CA TYR A 168 4.75 -16.45 -2.53
C TYR A 168 5.31 -17.25 -1.32
N PHE A 169 5.88 -16.55 -0.35
CA PHE A 169 6.51 -17.14 0.84
C PHE A 169 5.47 -17.64 1.88
N ASN A 170 4.66 -18.62 1.50
CA ASN A 170 3.48 -19.11 2.21
C ASN A 170 3.56 -20.59 2.62
N HIS A 171 4.73 -21.22 2.55
CA HIS A 171 4.87 -22.68 2.60
C HIS A 171 5.58 -23.18 3.86
N ASP A 172 5.61 -24.49 4.03
CA ASP A 172 6.36 -25.27 5.03
C ASP A 172 6.00 -25.12 6.52
N TYR A 173 5.45 -23.99 6.95
CA TYR A 173 4.91 -23.85 8.31
C TYR A 173 3.52 -24.50 8.44
N THR A 174 3.20 -25.01 9.63
CA THR A 174 1.87 -25.56 9.93
C THR A 174 0.80 -24.49 9.78
N TYR A 175 -0.22 -24.79 8.97
CA TYR A 175 -1.32 -23.88 8.65
C TYR A 175 -2.67 -24.58 8.75
N GLU A 176 -3.05 -24.90 9.98
CA GLU A 176 -4.31 -25.58 10.29
C GLU A 176 -5.16 -24.70 11.22
N PRO A 177 -6.50 -24.80 11.13
CA PRO A 177 -7.39 -24.13 12.06
C PRO A 177 -7.18 -24.68 13.49
N ASP A 178 -7.07 -23.79 14.48
CA ASP A 178 -6.86 -24.21 15.87
C ASP A 178 -8.04 -25.00 16.48
N GLU A 179 -7.79 -25.79 17.51
CA GLU A 179 -8.85 -26.56 18.19
C GLU A 179 -9.83 -25.67 18.97
N ARG A 180 -9.39 -24.48 19.39
CA ARG A 180 -10.17 -23.61 20.28
C ARG A 180 -11.37 -23.00 19.58
N ARG A 181 -11.19 -22.56 18.34
CA ARG A 181 -12.17 -21.78 17.57
C ARG A 181 -11.95 -21.88 16.06
N SER A 182 -11.13 -22.80 15.58
CA SER A 182 -10.83 -22.92 14.16
C SER A 182 -10.20 -21.67 13.55
N GLU A 183 -9.39 -20.95 14.34
CA GLU A 183 -8.65 -19.79 13.86
C GLU A 183 -7.35 -20.23 13.15
N TYR A 184 -7.13 -19.76 11.92
CA TYR A 184 -5.88 -20.00 11.20
C TYR A 184 -4.75 -19.13 11.78
N PRO A 185 -3.50 -19.61 11.83
CA PRO A 185 -2.40 -18.84 12.39
C PRO A 185 -2.07 -17.62 11.54
N LYS A 186 -1.58 -16.56 12.19
CA LYS A 186 -1.14 -15.31 11.52
C LYS A 186 0.37 -15.34 11.37
N TYR A 187 0.85 -15.49 10.14
CA TYR A 187 2.26 -15.38 9.80
C TYR A 187 2.51 -14.05 9.07
N LEU A 188 3.45 -13.27 9.59
CA LEU A 188 3.96 -12.05 8.94
C LEU A 188 5.08 -12.42 7.96
N TRP A 189 5.48 -11.48 7.11
CA TRP A 189 6.72 -11.60 6.35
C TRP A 189 7.83 -10.74 6.97
N VAL A 190 7.48 -9.54 7.44
CA VAL A 190 8.40 -8.60 8.08
C VAL A 190 7.76 -8.04 9.35
N SER A 191 8.56 -7.88 10.42
CA SER A 191 8.14 -7.10 11.57
C SER A 191 9.22 -6.17 12.09
N LEU A 192 8.80 -4.97 12.50
CA LEU A 192 9.65 -3.92 13.05
C LEU A 192 9.33 -3.75 14.53
N TRP A 193 10.35 -3.79 15.38
CA TRP A 193 10.22 -3.71 16.83
C TRP A 193 11.11 -2.62 17.47
N GLY A 194 12.21 -2.27 16.80
CA GLY A 194 13.13 -1.21 17.22
C GLY A 194 12.66 0.18 16.77
N LYS A 195 13.62 1.09 16.57
CA LYS A 195 13.41 2.47 16.10
C LYS A 195 14.10 2.73 14.76
N ASP A 196 13.63 3.73 14.02
CA ASP A 196 14.27 4.22 12.78
C ASP A 196 14.45 3.17 11.67
N GLY A 197 13.70 2.06 11.76
CA GLY A 197 13.74 0.98 10.78
C GLY A 197 13.28 1.39 9.38
N LYS A 198 13.90 0.81 8.36
CA LYS A 198 13.63 1.10 6.95
C LYS A 198 13.25 -0.16 6.19
N VAL A 199 12.13 -0.12 5.49
CA VAL A 199 11.72 -1.14 4.52
C VAL A 199 11.55 -0.44 3.19
N ILE A 200 12.59 -0.46 2.36
CA ILE A 200 12.69 0.38 1.16
C ILE A 200 13.03 -0.41 -0.10
N ASN A 201 12.41 -0.07 -1.23
CA ASN A 201 12.76 -0.66 -2.53
C ASN A 201 12.64 -2.20 -2.58
N ASN A 202 11.67 -2.76 -1.87
CA ASN A 202 11.39 -4.20 -1.87
C ASN A 202 10.19 -4.56 -2.77
N ARG A 203 10.09 -5.83 -3.17
CA ARG A 203 8.90 -6.41 -3.80
C ARG A 203 8.28 -7.45 -2.88
N PHE A 204 7.01 -7.28 -2.56
CA PHE A 204 6.23 -8.19 -1.74
C PHE A 204 5.06 -8.74 -2.56
N GLU A 205 5.22 -9.96 -3.08
CA GLU A 205 4.30 -10.53 -4.05
C GLU A 205 3.70 -11.86 -3.60
N GLY A 206 2.36 -11.93 -3.60
CA GLY A 206 1.64 -13.19 -3.44
C GLY A 206 1.50 -13.64 -1.98
N LYS A 207 1.33 -12.73 -1.01
CA LYS A 207 0.99 -13.14 0.36
C LYS A 207 -0.44 -13.68 0.40
N GLN A 208 -0.60 -14.99 0.50
CA GLN A 208 -1.89 -15.68 0.30
C GLN A 208 -2.30 -16.58 1.46
N LYS A 209 -1.60 -16.49 2.60
CA LYS A 209 -2.02 -17.02 3.90
C LYS A 209 -2.13 -15.92 4.95
N ARG A 210 -2.94 -16.19 5.98
CA ARG A 210 -3.36 -15.23 6.99
C ARG A 210 -2.20 -14.60 7.76
N GLY A 211 -2.36 -13.33 8.12
CA GLY A 211 -1.39 -12.48 8.80
C GLY A 211 -1.15 -11.20 8.01
N THR A 212 -0.92 -10.08 8.68
CA THR A 212 -0.45 -8.86 7.98
C THR A 212 0.89 -9.14 7.30
N LEU A 213 1.21 -8.50 6.19
CA LEU A 213 2.49 -8.67 5.52
C LEU A 213 3.62 -8.01 6.32
N ILE A 214 3.47 -6.72 6.64
CA ILE A 214 4.37 -5.96 7.50
C ILE A 214 3.67 -5.59 8.81
N GLY A 215 4.27 -5.90 9.96
CA GLY A 215 3.76 -5.50 11.27
C GLY A 215 4.74 -4.63 12.05
N VAL A 216 4.31 -3.42 12.45
CA VAL A 216 5.03 -2.60 13.43
C VAL A 216 4.58 -2.97 14.84
N GLN A 217 5.54 -3.31 15.68
CA GLN A 217 5.38 -3.79 17.05
C GLN A 217 6.02 -2.79 18.02
N LYS A 218 5.29 -1.71 18.29
CA LYS A 218 5.82 -0.53 18.99
C LYS A 218 5.64 -0.53 20.51
N ASP A 219 6.40 0.36 21.16
CA ASP A 219 6.23 0.77 22.56
C ASP A 219 5.48 2.12 22.69
N ASP A 220 5.68 2.84 23.79
CA ASP A 220 5.05 4.12 24.12
C ASP A 220 5.75 5.37 23.56
N THR A 221 6.83 5.18 22.80
CA THR A 221 7.56 6.27 22.13
C THR A 221 7.42 6.17 20.61
N SER A 222 7.65 7.29 19.90
CA SER A 222 7.67 7.29 18.43
C SER A 222 8.69 6.29 17.88
N ASP A 223 8.36 5.66 16.75
CA ASP A 223 9.17 4.62 16.10
C ASP A 223 9.95 5.17 14.90
N ASN A 224 9.40 6.19 14.23
CA ASN A 224 10.03 6.89 13.11
C ASN A 224 10.42 5.99 11.91
N HIS A 225 9.67 4.91 11.69
CA HIS A 225 9.95 3.99 10.59
C HIS A 225 9.67 4.60 9.21
N LEU A 226 10.43 4.15 8.21
CA LEU A 226 10.21 4.49 6.81
C LEU A 226 9.91 3.22 6.01
N ILE A 227 8.68 3.12 5.50
CA ILE A 227 8.25 2.08 4.58
C ILE A 227 7.94 2.76 3.24
N ALA A 228 8.90 2.74 2.33
CA ALA A 228 8.83 3.56 1.12
C ALA A 228 9.35 2.90 -0.15
N ASN A 229 8.82 3.32 -1.29
CA ASN A 229 9.28 2.88 -2.61
C ASN A 229 9.19 1.35 -2.79
N ASN A 230 8.26 0.67 -2.13
CA ASN A 230 8.09 -0.78 -2.29
C ASN A 230 6.99 -1.09 -3.32
N ILE A 231 7.05 -2.29 -3.90
CA ILE A 231 5.98 -2.89 -4.70
C ILE A 231 5.26 -3.94 -3.85
N PHE A 232 3.93 -3.87 -3.80
CA PHE A 232 3.05 -4.86 -3.16
C PHE A 232 2.10 -5.44 -4.20
N MET A 233 2.02 -6.77 -4.29
CA MET A 233 1.25 -7.45 -5.34
C MET A 233 0.49 -8.68 -4.85
N ASP A 234 -0.72 -8.89 -5.39
CA ASP A 234 -1.43 -10.17 -5.42
C ASP A 234 -1.72 -10.82 -4.04
N GLN A 235 -1.79 -10.00 -2.98
CA GLN A 235 -2.26 -10.43 -1.66
C GLN A 235 -3.76 -10.65 -1.71
N LYS A 236 -4.23 -11.85 -1.35
CA LYS A 236 -5.67 -12.16 -1.31
C LYS A 236 -5.97 -13.31 -0.35
N PRO A 237 -7.15 -13.34 0.28
CA PRO A 237 -7.50 -14.34 1.28
C PRO A 237 -8.12 -15.58 0.64
N ASN A 238 -8.39 -16.59 1.46
CA ASN A 238 -9.21 -17.75 1.10
C ASN A 238 -8.67 -18.57 -0.08
N GLN A 239 -7.35 -18.66 -0.23
CA GLN A 239 -6.73 -19.51 -1.25
C GLN A 239 -6.58 -20.97 -0.78
N PHE A 240 -6.79 -21.22 0.52
CA PHE A 240 -6.68 -22.53 1.17
C PHE A 240 -7.95 -22.85 1.99
N ASN A 241 -9.12 -22.45 1.48
CA ASN A 241 -10.44 -22.78 2.06
C ASN A 241 -10.69 -22.21 3.46
N GLU A 242 -9.98 -21.15 3.87
CA GLU A 242 -10.09 -20.58 5.22
C GLU A 242 -11.50 -20.05 5.55
N PHE A 243 -12.28 -19.68 4.53
CA PHE A 243 -13.63 -19.14 4.68
C PHE A 243 -14.72 -20.20 4.57
N ASP A 244 -14.37 -21.47 4.38
CA ASP A 244 -15.34 -22.56 4.40
C ASP A 244 -15.87 -22.84 5.82
N ILE A 245 -15.09 -22.49 6.85
CA ILE A 245 -15.52 -22.52 8.26
C ILE A 245 -16.33 -21.26 8.55
N LYS A 246 -17.64 -21.31 8.29
CA LYS A 246 -18.52 -20.12 8.30
C LYS A 246 -18.63 -19.47 9.67
N GLU A 247 -18.56 -20.24 10.75
CA GLU A 247 -18.59 -19.72 12.12
C GLU A 247 -17.34 -18.89 12.45
N ALA A 248 -16.25 -19.10 11.70
CA ALA A 248 -14.96 -18.47 11.91
C ALA A 248 -14.65 -17.30 10.96
N ILE A 249 -15.51 -17.06 9.98
CA ILE A 249 -15.23 -16.17 8.84
C ILE A 249 -14.87 -14.73 9.27
N ARG A 250 -15.44 -14.21 10.35
CA ARG A 250 -15.20 -12.83 10.79
C ARG A 250 -13.77 -12.57 11.26
N TYR A 251 -13.14 -13.54 11.93
CA TYR A 251 -11.74 -13.43 12.33
C TYR A 251 -10.80 -14.06 11.30
N ASN A 252 -11.17 -15.17 10.66
CA ASN A 252 -10.33 -15.75 9.61
C ASN A 252 -10.25 -14.85 8.37
N GLY A 253 -11.27 -14.06 8.07
CA GLY A 253 -11.24 -13.00 7.04
C GLY A 253 -10.68 -11.66 7.50
N ASN A 254 -10.10 -11.59 8.70
CA ASN A 254 -9.38 -10.43 9.23
C ASN A 254 -7.91 -10.79 9.42
N SER A 255 -7.06 -9.77 9.47
CA SER A 255 -5.60 -9.83 9.60
C SER A 255 -4.91 -10.25 8.30
N TRP A 256 -5.25 -9.57 7.20
CA TRP A 256 -4.67 -9.73 5.86
C TRP A 256 -4.24 -8.38 5.30
N GLU A 257 -3.80 -7.47 6.17
CA GLU A 257 -3.35 -6.14 5.76
C GLU A 257 -2.00 -6.23 5.05
N ALA A 258 -1.71 -5.34 4.11
CA ALA A 258 -0.35 -5.18 3.58
C ALA A 258 0.58 -4.63 4.67
N ILE A 259 0.07 -3.71 5.49
CA ILE A 259 0.79 -3.23 6.66
C ILE A 259 -0.15 -2.91 7.81
N ARG A 260 0.33 -3.18 9.02
CA ARG A 260 -0.26 -2.70 10.27
C ARG A 260 0.76 -1.88 11.07
N ILE A 261 0.45 -0.61 11.33
CA ILE A 261 1.32 0.29 12.11
C ILE A 261 0.78 0.45 13.53
N GLY A 262 1.35 -0.30 14.47
CA GLY A 262 0.88 -0.37 15.87
C GLY A 262 -0.23 -1.41 16.08
N ASP A 263 -0.81 -1.43 17.26
CA ASP A 263 -1.94 -2.30 17.62
C ASP A 263 -2.89 -1.58 18.60
N SER A 264 -4.00 -2.22 18.96
CA SER A 264 -4.97 -1.56 19.85
C SER A 264 -4.36 -1.12 21.19
N LYS A 265 -3.39 -1.88 21.74
CA LYS A 265 -2.78 -1.57 23.04
C LYS A 265 -1.87 -0.34 22.95
N SER A 266 -1.14 -0.20 21.86
CA SER A 266 -0.21 0.90 21.59
C SER A 266 -0.83 2.09 20.86
N SER A 267 -2.11 1.99 20.49
CA SER A 267 -2.77 2.95 19.59
C SER A 267 -2.84 4.39 20.07
N GLN A 268 -2.82 4.62 21.38
CA GLN A 268 -2.91 5.96 21.95
C GLN A 268 -1.54 6.67 22.02
N TRP A 269 -0.50 6.06 21.46
CA TRP A 269 0.84 6.64 21.35
C TRP A 269 1.23 6.82 19.88
N ASP A 270 2.06 7.83 19.66
CA ASP A 270 2.59 8.12 18.34
C ASP A 270 3.56 7.04 17.89
N SER A 271 3.49 6.70 16.61
CA SER A 271 4.53 5.94 15.92
C SER A 271 5.37 6.87 15.04
N SER A 272 4.80 7.96 14.53
CA SER A 272 5.48 8.89 13.62
C SER A 272 6.11 8.19 12.41
N SER A 273 5.52 7.06 12.00
CA SER A 273 6.01 6.21 10.91
C SER A 273 5.43 6.67 9.58
N LYS A 274 6.15 6.37 8.49
CA LYS A 274 5.80 6.78 7.13
C LYS A 274 5.58 5.57 6.24
N PHE A 275 4.41 5.50 5.61
CA PHE A 275 4.11 4.61 4.50
C PHE A 275 3.92 5.44 3.24
N VAL A 276 5.00 5.63 2.47
CA VAL A 276 5.03 6.64 1.40
C VAL A 276 5.61 6.16 0.08
N ASN A 277 5.08 6.68 -1.03
CA ASN A 277 5.58 6.40 -2.38
C ASN A 277 5.63 4.90 -2.74
N ASN A 278 4.73 4.09 -2.18
CA ASN A 278 4.63 2.67 -2.51
C ASN A 278 3.68 2.44 -3.68
N LEU A 279 3.95 1.39 -4.46
CA LEU A 279 3.07 0.88 -5.51
C LEU A 279 2.36 -0.38 -5.00
N MET A 280 1.03 -0.40 -5.06
CA MET A 280 0.20 -1.52 -4.61
C MET A 280 -0.73 -1.95 -5.75
N ILE A 281 -0.68 -3.22 -6.14
CA ILE A 281 -1.42 -3.76 -7.30
C ILE A 281 -2.16 -5.03 -6.85
N ASP A 282 -3.48 -5.09 -7.09
CA ASP A 282 -4.29 -6.28 -6.79
C ASP A 282 -4.15 -6.77 -5.33
N MET A 283 -4.10 -5.82 -4.39
CA MET A 283 -4.02 -6.09 -2.95
C MET A 283 -5.42 -6.21 -2.36
N ASP A 284 -5.94 -7.43 -2.32
CA ASP A 284 -7.32 -7.79 -1.98
C ASP A 284 -7.43 -8.57 -0.65
N GLY A 285 -6.44 -8.43 0.24
CA GLY A 285 -6.31 -9.23 1.46
C GLY A 285 -7.53 -9.21 2.36
N GLU A 286 -8.00 -8.02 2.71
CA GLU A 286 -9.21 -7.81 3.53
C GLU A 286 -9.76 -6.38 3.32
N ARG A 287 -10.64 -5.90 4.22
CA ARG A 287 -11.17 -4.52 4.15
C ARG A 287 -10.11 -3.45 4.42
N GLU A 288 -9.07 -3.77 5.18
CA GLU A 288 -7.99 -2.86 5.58
C GLU A 288 -6.72 -3.19 4.77
N LEU A 289 -6.40 -2.36 3.77
CA LEU A 289 -5.15 -2.45 3.01
C LEU A 289 -3.96 -2.06 3.89
N ILE A 290 -4.09 -0.88 4.49
CA ILE A 290 -3.14 -0.25 5.40
C ILE A 290 -3.91 0.03 6.69
N SER A 291 -3.62 -0.70 7.77
CA SER A 291 -4.31 -0.55 9.05
C SER A 291 -3.46 0.23 10.04
N ILE A 292 -3.82 1.50 10.24
CA ILE A 292 -3.13 2.40 11.17
C ILE A 292 -3.74 2.25 12.55
N LYS A 293 -2.89 1.90 13.52
CA LYS A 293 -3.27 1.62 14.92
C LYS A 293 -2.29 2.32 15.87
N SER A 294 -1.97 3.57 15.59
CA SER A 294 -1.08 4.47 16.34
C SER A 294 -1.25 5.91 15.83
N GLY A 295 -0.64 6.88 16.52
CA GLY A 295 -0.70 8.29 16.15
C GLY A 295 0.44 8.81 15.27
N ASP A 296 0.23 10.02 14.73
CA ASP A 296 1.22 10.82 13.98
C ASP A 296 1.81 10.14 12.72
N ASN A 297 1.10 9.20 12.11
CA ASN A 297 1.60 8.52 10.92
C ASN A 297 1.33 9.32 9.63
N THR A 298 2.23 9.16 8.66
CA THR A 298 2.06 9.69 7.30
C THR A 298 1.79 8.55 6.32
N ILE A 299 0.68 8.64 5.58
CA ILE A 299 0.29 7.68 4.54
C ILE A 299 0.10 8.47 3.24
N SER A 300 1.16 8.62 2.44
CA SER A 300 1.18 9.63 1.39
C SER A 300 1.90 9.26 0.10
N GLY A 301 1.42 9.78 -1.02
CA GLY A 301 2.08 9.60 -2.32
C GLY A 301 2.04 8.16 -2.86
N ASN A 302 1.22 7.29 -2.28
CA ASN A 302 1.13 5.89 -2.72
C ASN A 302 0.25 5.78 -3.97
N THR A 303 0.60 4.87 -4.88
CA THR A 303 -0.30 4.42 -5.95
C THR A 303 -0.93 3.09 -5.57
N ILE A 304 -2.26 3.07 -5.49
CA ILE A 304 -3.05 1.90 -5.15
C ILE A 304 -3.93 1.57 -6.34
N PHE A 305 -3.54 0.55 -7.11
CA PHE A 305 -4.19 0.14 -8.34
C PHE A 305 -4.94 -1.18 -8.13
N GLN A 306 -6.20 -1.24 -8.55
CA GLN A 306 -7.04 -2.45 -8.53
C GLN A 306 -7.00 -3.21 -7.19
N SER A 307 -6.93 -2.51 -6.05
CA SER A 307 -6.82 -3.15 -4.74
C SER A 307 -8.16 -3.09 -4.02
N ALA A 308 -8.81 -4.24 -3.81
CA ALA A 308 -10.10 -4.36 -3.14
C ALA A 308 -9.96 -4.32 -1.61
N ALA A 309 -9.31 -3.26 -1.12
CA ALA A 309 -8.99 -3.00 0.28
C ALA A 309 -8.76 -1.48 0.48
N LEU A 310 -9.10 -0.92 1.65
CA LEU A 310 -9.06 0.52 1.90
C LEU A 310 -7.92 0.92 2.83
N ILE A 311 -7.39 2.14 2.70
CA ILE A 311 -6.61 2.78 3.77
C ILE A 311 -7.53 2.91 4.99
N SER A 312 -7.11 2.38 6.15
CA SER A 312 -7.92 2.26 7.35
C SER A 312 -7.25 2.97 8.51
N LEU A 313 -7.74 4.16 8.85
CA LEU A 313 -7.40 4.85 10.09
C LEU A 313 -8.21 4.18 11.21
N ARG A 314 -7.64 3.12 11.77
CA ARG A 314 -8.38 2.16 12.59
C ARG A 314 -8.35 2.52 14.07
N HIS A 315 -7.20 2.95 14.57
CA HIS A 315 -7.00 3.49 15.92
C HIS A 315 -5.84 4.49 15.93
N GLY A 316 -5.81 5.37 16.93
CA GLY A 316 -4.78 6.38 17.11
C GLY A 316 -5.11 7.68 16.39
N LYS A 317 -4.46 8.77 16.78
CA LYS A 317 -4.87 10.15 16.47
C LYS A 317 -3.87 10.88 15.58
N GLY A 318 -4.30 11.94 14.89
CA GLY A 318 -3.35 12.83 14.22
C GLY A 318 -2.68 12.27 12.97
N ASN A 319 -3.21 11.18 12.40
CA ASN A 319 -2.68 10.61 11.15
C ASN A 319 -3.02 11.49 9.93
N THR A 320 -2.09 11.55 8.96
CA THR A 320 -2.27 12.27 7.68
C THR A 320 -2.29 11.30 6.51
N VAL A 321 -3.34 11.37 5.68
CA VAL A 321 -3.48 10.63 4.43
C VAL A 321 -3.53 11.63 3.27
N GLU A 322 -2.43 11.74 2.52
CA GLU A 322 -2.26 12.85 1.58
C GLU A 322 -1.59 12.47 0.25
N ASN A 323 -2.01 13.09 -0.86
CA ASN A 323 -1.41 12.92 -2.19
C ASN A 323 -1.41 11.48 -2.73
N ASN A 324 -2.32 10.62 -2.28
CA ASN A 324 -2.41 9.25 -2.79
C ASN A 324 -3.16 9.20 -4.13
N MET A 325 -2.71 8.31 -5.01
CA MET A 325 -3.32 7.96 -6.29
C MET A 325 -4.05 6.62 -6.13
N ILE A 326 -5.36 6.64 -5.92
CA ILE A 326 -6.17 5.43 -5.71
C ILE A 326 -6.98 5.15 -6.96
N LEU A 327 -6.53 4.17 -7.74
CA LEU A 327 -7.03 3.84 -9.06
C LEU A 327 -7.76 2.49 -9.00
N GLY A 328 -9.07 2.54 -8.71
CA GLY A 328 -9.91 1.34 -8.60
C GLY A 328 -10.04 0.57 -9.91
N ASN A 329 -9.91 1.26 -11.05
CA ASN A 329 -10.03 0.72 -12.41
C ASN A 329 -11.24 -0.22 -12.55
N GLU A 330 -12.37 0.23 -11.99
CA GLU A 330 -13.68 -0.43 -12.01
C GLU A 330 -13.74 -1.80 -11.32
N LYS A 331 -12.67 -2.22 -10.64
CA LYS A 331 -12.64 -3.49 -9.93
C LYS A 331 -13.60 -3.44 -8.74
N ARG A 332 -14.39 -4.51 -8.58
CA ARG A 332 -15.38 -4.65 -7.51
C ARG A 332 -14.72 -4.54 -6.12
N LEU A 333 -15.42 -3.85 -5.20
CA LEU A 333 -15.03 -3.64 -3.80
C LEU A 333 -13.73 -2.84 -3.61
N THR A 334 -13.32 -2.09 -4.62
CA THR A 334 -12.28 -1.06 -4.47
C THR A 334 -12.85 0.16 -3.73
N GLY A 335 -11.99 0.92 -3.09
CA GLY A 335 -12.34 2.13 -2.36
C GLY A 335 -11.09 2.90 -1.98
N GLY A 336 -11.26 4.03 -1.31
CA GLY A 336 -10.14 4.85 -0.84
C GLY A 336 -9.85 4.64 0.64
N ILE A 337 -10.51 5.43 1.48
CA ILE A 337 -10.13 5.65 2.87
C ILE A 337 -11.32 5.40 3.80
N ARG A 338 -11.12 4.75 4.94
CA ARG A 338 -12.11 4.59 6.01
C ARG A 338 -11.55 5.06 7.35
N ILE A 339 -12.39 5.73 8.13
CA ILE A 339 -11.92 6.60 9.23
C ILE A 339 -12.61 6.25 10.55
N TYR A 340 -11.81 6.05 11.60
CA TYR A 340 -12.16 6.09 13.03
C TYR A 340 -11.28 7.13 13.72
N ASP A 341 -11.49 7.35 15.03
CA ASP A 341 -10.61 8.12 15.91
C ASP A 341 -10.46 9.61 15.53
N GLU A 342 -9.53 10.33 16.13
CA GLU A 342 -9.54 11.80 16.13
C GLU A 342 -8.38 12.46 15.36
N ASP A 343 -8.61 13.72 14.96
CA ASP A 343 -7.59 14.67 14.50
C ASP A 343 -6.91 14.32 13.17
N HIS A 344 -7.57 13.53 12.31
CA HIS A 344 -7.01 13.14 11.02
C HIS A 344 -7.11 14.21 9.95
N VAL A 345 -6.13 14.21 9.05
CA VAL A 345 -6.12 15.06 7.85
C VAL A 345 -6.17 14.16 6.61
N ILE A 346 -7.21 14.33 5.81
CA ILE A 346 -7.42 13.64 4.54
C ILE A 346 -7.35 14.67 3.42
N ARG A 347 -6.21 14.74 2.72
CA ARG A 347 -5.94 15.88 1.84
C ARG A 347 -5.42 15.49 0.46
N ASN A 348 -5.91 16.16 -0.58
CA ASN A 348 -5.27 16.12 -1.91
C ASN A 348 -5.12 14.70 -2.48
N ASN A 349 -6.02 13.78 -2.14
CA ASN A 349 -6.05 12.44 -2.70
C ASN A 349 -6.85 12.44 -4.01
N TYR A 350 -6.40 11.65 -4.98
CA TYR A 350 -7.11 11.40 -6.23
C TYR A 350 -7.62 9.97 -6.24
N ILE A 351 -8.94 9.80 -6.17
CA ILE A 351 -9.61 8.51 -6.02
C ILE A 351 -10.52 8.31 -7.21
N ALA A 352 -10.20 7.34 -8.07
CA ALA A 352 -10.89 7.18 -9.34
C ALA A 352 -11.39 5.76 -9.59
N ASN A 353 -12.55 5.66 -10.24
CA ASN A 353 -13.11 4.43 -10.80
C ASN A 353 -13.30 3.32 -9.75
N THR A 354 -13.72 3.67 -8.53
CA THR A 354 -13.96 2.70 -7.45
C THR A 354 -15.38 2.15 -7.48
N ARG A 355 -15.58 0.90 -7.02
CA ARG A 355 -16.86 0.18 -7.08
C ARG A 355 -17.20 -0.58 -5.79
N GLY A 356 -18.48 -0.69 -5.50
CA GLY A 356 -19.07 -1.51 -4.44
C GLY A 356 -19.06 -0.85 -3.06
N ARG A 357 -20.10 -1.14 -2.28
CA ARG A 357 -20.33 -0.58 -0.94
C ARG A 357 -20.11 -1.58 0.18
N ASP A 358 -20.73 -2.74 0.06
CA ASP A 358 -20.80 -3.72 1.14
C ASP A 358 -19.76 -4.81 0.95
N GLY A 359 -18.83 -4.91 1.89
CA GLY A 359 -17.90 -6.03 1.96
C GLY A 359 -18.62 -7.36 2.13
N VAL A 360 -17.98 -8.44 1.68
CA VAL A 360 -18.61 -9.78 1.64
C VAL A 360 -18.75 -10.44 3.02
N ILE A 361 -18.03 -9.96 4.04
CA ILE A 361 -18.08 -10.50 5.41
C ILE A 361 -18.80 -9.50 6.31
N GLU A 362 -20.01 -9.85 6.74
CA GLU A 362 -20.84 -9.03 7.62
C GLU A 362 -20.28 -8.91 9.05
N GLY A 363 -20.73 -7.89 9.77
CA GLY A 363 -20.42 -7.70 11.19
C GLY A 363 -19.00 -7.18 11.48
N ASN A 364 -18.26 -6.76 10.45
CA ASN A 364 -16.92 -6.17 10.57
C ASN A 364 -16.88 -4.67 10.23
N ALA A 365 -18.05 -4.03 10.09
CA ALA A 365 -18.19 -2.63 9.64
C ALA A 365 -17.43 -2.35 8.32
N ASP A 366 -17.45 -3.32 7.39
CA ASP A 366 -16.84 -3.26 6.06
C ASP A 366 -17.75 -2.51 5.08
N LEU A 367 -17.90 -1.21 5.35
CA LEU A 367 -18.51 -0.24 4.46
C LEU A 367 -17.41 0.41 3.62
N ARG A 368 -17.62 0.48 2.31
CA ARG A 368 -16.65 0.95 1.31
C ARG A 368 -17.19 2.13 0.52
N GLY A 369 -16.26 2.88 -0.07
CA GLY A 369 -16.47 4.07 -0.88
C GLY A 369 -15.13 4.78 -1.10
N GLY A 370 -15.17 5.97 -1.71
CA GLY A 370 -14.01 6.83 -1.85
C GLY A 370 -13.47 7.27 -0.49
N ILE A 371 -14.30 7.95 0.31
CA ILE A 371 -13.97 8.36 1.69
C ILE A 371 -15.13 8.00 2.62
N VAL A 372 -14.89 7.13 3.60
CA VAL A 372 -15.89 6.61 4.54
C VAL A 372 -15.63 7.13 5.95
N ILE A 373 -16.56 7.92 6.49
CA ILE A 373 -16.56 8.37 7.88
C ILE A 373 -17.35 7.33 8.69
N ASN A 374 -16.67 6.41 9.38
CA ASN A 374 -17.38 5.31 10.04
C ASN A 374 -18.23 5.79 11.23
N THR A 375 -19.27 5.06 11.57
CA THR A 375 -19.88 5.18 12.91
C THR A 375 -18.97 4.58 13.97
N GLY A 376 -19.05 5.04 15.21
CA GLY A 376 -18.37 4.41 16.37
C GLY A 376 -19.34 4.04 17.50
N ILE A 377 -18.78 3.63 18.64
CA ILE A 377 -19.56 3.15 19.80
C ILE A 377 -19.45 4.06 21.04
N ILE A 378 -18.87 5.24 20.88
CA ILE A 378 -18.64 6.21 21.96
C ILE A 378 -19.11 7.61 21.60
N ASP A 379 -19.62 8.32 22.61
CA ASP A 379 -20.16 9.67 22.49
C ASP A 379 -19.04 10.73 22.55
N VAL A 380 -18.26 10.82 21.47
CA VAL A 380 -17.11 11.73 21.39
C VAL A 380 -17.52 13.21 21.37
N ALA A 381 -18.77 13.53 21.01
CA ALA A 381 -19.33 14.87 21.13
C ALA A 381 -19.39 15.34 22.59
N ASN A 382 -19.54 14.41 23.52
CA ASN A 382 -19.51 14.65 24.97
C ASN A 382 -18.19 14.23 25.63
N GLY A 383 -17.13 14.07 24.83
CA GLY A 383 -15.77 13.79 25.32
C GLY A 383 -15.53 12.36 25.78
N GLU A 384 -16.40 11.40 25.40
CA GLU A 384 -16.14 9.99 25.71
C GLU A 384 -14.91 9.46 24.93
N GLN A 385 -14.19 8.53 25.54
CA GLN A 385 -13.00 7.90 24.97
C GLN A 385 -13.13 6.37 25.03
N LEU A 386 -12.40 5.67 24.17
CA LEU A 386 -12.13 4.26 24.42
C LEU A 386 -11.13 4.15 25.58
N ASP A 387 -11.41 3.27 26.51
CA ASP A 387 -10.60 3.05 27.70
C ASP A 387 -10.56 1.55 27.99
N GLN A 388 -9.35 1.02 28.14
CA GLN A 388 -9.12 -0.41 28.40
C GLN A 388 -9.78 -0.91 29.69
N SER A 389 -10.11 -0.02 30.63
CA SER A 389 -10.80 -0.29 31.89
C SER A 389 -12.34 -0.30 31.77
N VAL A 390 -12.90 0.24 30.68
CA VAL A 390 -14.35 0.33 30.47
C VAL A 390 -14.83 -0.85 29.61
N LYS A 391 -15.57 -1.76 30.24
CA LYS A 391 -16.10 -2.97 29.58
C LYS A 391 -16.94 -2.60 28.36
N GLY A 392 -16.63 -3.20 27.22
CA GLY A 392 -17.31 -2.97 25.95
C GLY A 392 -16.83 -1.73 25.19
N LYS A 393 -15.96 -0.90 25.77
CA LYS A 393 -15.35 0.30 25.18
C LYS A 393 -13.82 0.24 25.26
N GLU A 394 -13.26 -0.97 25.22
CA GLU A 394 -11.81 -1.18 25.26
C GLU A 394 -11.10 -0.61 24.01
N LEU A 395 -9.78 -0.45 24.07
CA LEU A 395 -9.00 0.17 22.98
C LEU A 395 -9.08 -0.55 21.64
N ASN A 396 -9.53 -1.82 21.61
CA ASN A 396 -9.74 -2.55 20.36
C ASN A 396 -11.13 -2.33 19.72
N LYS A 397 -11.97 -1.47 20.29
CA LYS A 397 -13.30 -1.14 19.78
C LYS A 397 -13.27 0.03 18.80
N GLN A 398 -14.41 0.68 18.57
CA GLN A 398 -14.63 1.61 17.49
C GLN A 398 -14.76 3.03 18.04
N TRP A 399 -13.67 3.79 17.95
CA TRP A 399 -13.62 5.19 18.36
C TRP A 399 -14.33 6.04 17.31
N THR A 400 -15.45 6.67 17.68
CA THR A 400 -16.23 7.51 16.75
C THR A 400 -15.38 8.65 16.19
N PRO A 401 -15.34 8.90 14.86
CA PRO A 401 -14.49 9.94 14.29
C PRO A 401 -14.79 11.32 14.85
N LYS A 402 -13.76 12.08 15.21
CA LYS A 402 -13.92 13.49 15.64
C LYS A 402 -12.83 14.41 15.09
N ASN A 403 -13.19 15.65 14.76
CA ASN A 403 -12.24 16.68 14.33
C ASN A 403 -11.42 16.23 13.11
N ILE A 404 -12.13 15.81 12.06
CA ILE A 404 -11.51 15.29 10.84
C ILE A 404 -11.54 16.38 9.79
N THR A 405 -10.37 16.70 9.23
CA THR A 405 -10.27 17.59 8.07
C THR A 405 -10.25 16.76 6.80
N ILE A 406 -11.21 17.00 5.90
CA ILE A 406 -11.31 16.36 4.59
C ILE A 406 -11.30 17.47 3.55
N GLU A 407 -10.13 17.73 2.96
CA GLU A 407 -9.93 18.89 2.10
C GLU A 407 -9.23 18.59 0.77
N ASN A 408 -9.63 19.30 -0.28
CA ASN A 408 -8.99 19.24 -1.60
C ASN A 408 -8.89 17.82 -2.18
N ASN A 409 -9.87 16.93 -1.96
CA ASN A 409 -9.85 15.60 -2.58
C ASN A 409 -10.59 15.62 -3.92
N SER A 410 -10.12 14.84 -4.90
CA SER A 410 -10.81 14.59 -6.18
C SER A 410 -11.28 13.14 -6.23
N LEU A 411 -12.60 12.93 -6.22
CA LEU A 411 -13.23 11.63 -6.38
C LEU A 411 -13.90 11.59 -7.76
N VAL A 412 -13.43 10.72 -8.66
CA VAL A 412 -13.85 10.71 -10.08
C VAL A 412 -14.43 9.35 -10.44
N ASP A 413 -15.67 9.32 -10.94
CA ASP A 413 -16.39 8.08 -11.28
C ASP A 413 -16.37 7.05 -10.12
N THR A 414 -16.69 7.51 -8.92
CA THR A 414 -16.77 6.66 -7.73
C THR A 414 -18.23 6.25 -7.51
N GLU A 415 -18.52 4.94 -7.57
CA GLU A 415 -19.89 4.42 -7.37
C GLU A 415 -20.49 4.86 -6.02
N TRP A 416 -19.63 4.90 -5.00
CA TRP A 416 -19.88 5.47 -3.69
C TRP A 416 -18.73 6.42 -3.35
N GLY A 417 -18.99 7.72 -3.40
CA GLY A 417 -17.99 8.77 -3.18
C GLY A 417 -17.68 9.00 -1.70
N ILE A 418 -18.15 10.11 -1.15
CA ILE A 418 -18.05 10.37 0.30
C ILE A 418 -19.24 9.70 1.00
N VAL A 419 -18.96 8.83 1.97
CA VAL A 419 -19.97 8.00 2.63
C VAL A 419 -20.01 8.29 4.12
N TYR A 420 -21.14 8.81 4.61
CA TYR A 420 -21.39 8.95 6.04
C TYR A 420 -21.82 7.60 6.57
N GLY A 421 -21.12 7.11 7.58
CA GLY A 421 -21.25 5.74 8.07
C GLY A 421 -22.64 5.43 8.61
N ASN A 422 -23.04 4.16 8.49
CA ASN A 422 -24.26 3.62 9.09
C ASN A 422 -24.05 2.18 9.58
N GLN A 423 -22.81 1.83 9.91
CA GLN A 423 -22.47 0.46 10.27
C GLN A 423 -23.03 0.11 11.65
N SER A 424 -23.51 -1.13 11.79
CA SER A 424 -23.61 -1.77 13.09
C SER A 424 -22.25 -2.33 13.52
N HIS A 425 -22.06 -2.46 14.83
CA HIS A 425 -20.83 -2.98 15.43
C HIS A 425 -21.12 -4.22 16.24
N ARG A 426 -20.17 -5.14 16.26
CA ARG A 426 -20.23 -6.37 17.07
C ARG A 426 -19.28 -6.26 18.25
N VAL A 427 -19.63 -6.88 19.37
CA VAL A 427 -18.85 -6.83 20.62
C VAL A 427 -17.39 -7.20 20.40
N SER A 428 -17.08 -8.18 19.56
CA SER A 428 -15.71 -8.44 19.09
C SER A 428 -15.73 -9.24 17.79
N LEU A 429 -14.56 -9.56 17.23
CA LEU A 429 -14.47 -10.54 16.14
C LEU A 429 -14.98 -11.94 16.55
N PHE A 430 -15.01 -12.26 17.84
CA PHE A 430 -15.38 -13.57 18.38
C PHE A 430 -16.74 -13.59 19.06
N ASN A 431 -17.40 -12.44 19.19
CA ASN A 431 -18.72 -12.31 19.80
C ASN A 431 -19.60 -11.52 18.84
N ASN A 432 -20.63 -12.20 18.30
CA ASN A 432 -21.52 -11.69 17.28
C ASN A 432 -22.71 -10.88 17.83
N ALA A 433 -22.78 -10.65 19.15
CA ALA A 433 -23.76 -9.71 19.70
C ALA A 433 -23.51 -8.29 19.15
N GLU A 434 -24.58 -7.60 18.80
CA GLU A 434 -24.51 -6.21 18.35
C GLU A 434 -24.30 -5.27 19.53
N VAL A 435 -23.58 -4.18 19.30
CA VAL A 435 -23.36 -3.12 20.27
C VAL A 435 -24.52 -2.13 20.15
N GLU A 436 -25.13 -1.79 21.29
CA GLU A 436 -26.09 -0.69 21.40
C GLU A 436 -25.35 0.64 21.60
N GLY A 437 -25.96 1.76 21.17
CA GLY A 437 -25.34 3.08 21.27
C GLY A 437 -24.29 3.31 20.19
N ILE A 438 -24.75 3.57 18.97
CA ILE A 438 -23.91 3.85 17.81
C ILE A 438 -23.96 5.35 17.52
N TYR A 439 -22.81 5.95 17.22
CA TYR A 439 -22.65 7.39 17.05
C TYR A 439 -22.07 7.71 15.66
N ALA A 440 -22.55 8.81 15.07
CA ALA A 440 -22.04 9.37 13.83
C ALA A 440 -20.75 10.18 14.08
N GLY A 441 -20.01 10.50 13.01
CA GLY A 441 -18.84 11.37 13.09
C GLY A 441 -19.18 12.78 13.60
N VAL A 442 -18.22 13.40 14.29
CA VAL A 442 -18.36 14.69 14.96
C VAL A 442 -17.31 15.68 14.45
N ASP A 443 -17.67 16.93 14.24
CA ASP A 443 -16.78 18.02 13.80
C ASP A 443 -15.97 17.63 12.54
N ILE A 444 -16.69 17.17 11.50
CA ILE A 444 -16.10 16.81 10.22
C ILE A 444 -16.09 18.06 9.32
N ALA A 445 -14.91 18.53 8.95
CA ALA A 445 -14.74 19.71 8.11
C ALA A 445 -14.45 19.33 6.66
N PHE A 446 -15.40 19.59 5.77
CA PHE A 446 -15.27 19.38 4.33
C PHE A 446 -14.92 20.70 3.64
N LYS A 447 -13.82 20.73 2.88
CA LYS A 447 -13.37 21.94 2.17
C LYS A 447 -12.82 21.63 0.78
N HIS A 448 -13.28 22.34 -0.24
CA HIS A 448 -12.73 22.27 -1.59
C HIS A 448 -12.67 20.86 -2.19
N ASN A 449 -13.55 19.94 -1.80
CA ASN A 449 -13.59 18.61 -2.41
C ASN A 449 -14.41 18.65 -3.71
N VAL A 450 -13.97 17.87 -4.70
CA VAL A 450 -14.72 17.61 -5.93
C VAL A 450 -15.07 16.13 -5.97
N VAL A 451 -16.37 15.83 -6.04
CA VAL A 451 -16.88 14.51 -6.38
C VAL A 451 -17.56 14.59 -7.74
N ASP A 452 -16.87 14.09 -8.76
CA ASP A 452 -17.28 14.14 -10.16
C ASP A 452 -17.79 12.77 -10.62
N ASN A 453 -19.10 12.57 -10.55
CA ASN A 453 -19.81 11.48 -11.23
C ASN A 453 -20.58 11.98 -12.46
N SER A 454 -20.09 13.02 -13.15
CA SER A 454 -20.74 13.54 -14.36
C SER A 454 -20.88 12.49 -15.48
N GLN A 455 -19.94 11.53 -15.54
CA GLN A 455 -19.98 10.41 -16.48
C GLN A 455 -21.12 9.42 -16.18
N THR A 456 -21.36 9.14 -14.89
CA THR A 456 -22.39 8.20 -14.42
C THR A 456 -23.15 8.82 -13.25
N PRO A 457 -24.06 9.79 -13.50
CA PRO A 457 -24.66 10.61 -12.44
C PRO A 457 -25.60 9.83 -11.50
N GLU A 458 -25.96 8.59 -11.84
CA GLU A 458 -26.66 7.66 -10.97
C GLU A 458 -25.79 7.14 -9.82
N PHE A 459 -24.46 7.24 -9.92
CA PHE A 459 -23.56 6.94 -8.81
C PHE A 459 -23.73 7.93 -7.65
N VAL A 460 -23.52 7.42 -6.44
CA VAL A 460 -23.75 8.17 -5.20
C VAL A 460 -22.49 8.95 -4.85
N SER A 461 -22.44 10.20 -5.27
CA SER A 461 -21.35 11.13 -4.99
C SER A 461 -21.19 11.40 -3.50
N VAL A 462 -22.31 11.65 -2.80
CA VAL A 462 -22.32 11.76 -1.34
C VAL A 462 -23.47 10.97 -0.76
N ARG A 463 -23.15 10.05 0.16
CA ARG A 463 -24.13 9.27 0.90
C ARG A 463 -24.29 9.83 2.30
N ALA A 464 -25.12 10.84 2.47
CA ALA A 464 -25.61 11.25 3.80
C ALA A 464 -26.77 10.36 4.25
N THR A 465 -27.06 10.35 5.55
CA THR A 465 -28.14 9.51 6.11
C THR A 465 -28.75 10.11 7.37
N HIS A 466 -30.09 10.12 7.45
CA HIS A 466 -30.84 10.49 8.68
C HIS A 466 -30.68 9.50 9.82
N ASP A 467 -30.27 8.26 9.54
CA ASP A 467 -30.06 7.26 10.59
C ASP A 467 -28.88 7.66 11.49
N PHE A 468 -27.88 8.34 10.91
CA PHE A 468 -26.64 8.75 11.57
C PHE A 468 -26.18 10.12 11.04
N PRO A 469 -26.91 11.21 11.36
CA PRO A 469 -26.52 12.54 10.93
C PRO A 469 -25.19 12.92 11.58
N LEU A 470 -24.26 13.46 10.79
CA LEU A 470 -23.02 14.01 11.33
C LEU A 470 -23.33 15.17 12.27
N VAL A 471 -22.53 15.29 13.35
CA VAL A 471 -22.69 16.35 14.34
C VAL A 471 -21.63 17.42 14.10
N GLY A 472 -22.03 18.68 13.94
CA GLY A 472 -21.07 19.78 13.75
C GLY A 472 -20.30 19.74 12.42
N ALA A 473 -20.80 19.02 11.41
CA ALA A 473 -20.17 19.01 10.10
C ALA A 473 -20.23 20.41 9.44
N THR A 474 -19.17 20.77 8.73
CA THR A 474 -19.06 22.05 8.01
C THR A 474 -18.67 21.81 6.55
N TYR A 475 -19.13 22.69 5.67
CA TYR A 475 -18.96 22.58 4.23
C TYR A 475 -18.45 23.90 3.68
N THR A 476 -17.33 23.90 2.97
CA THR A 476 -16.74 25.09 2.35
C THR A 476 -16.39 24.77 0.90
N ASP A 477 -17.05 25.43 -0.05
CA ASP A 477 -16.75 25.33 -1.48
C ASP A 477 -16.75 23.89 -2.03
N GLU A 478 -17.63 23.04 -1.50
CA GLU A 478 -17.79 21.66 -1.94
C GLU A 478 -18.48 21.58 -3.30
N THR A 479 -18.02 20.70 -4.19
CA THR A 479 -18.67 20.41 -5.47
C THR A 479 -19.03 18.93 -5.59
N TYR A 480 -20.33 18.63 -5.66
CA TYR A 480 -20.84 17.26 -5.79
C TYR A 480 -21.71 17.13 -7.03
N VAL A 481 -21.22 16.42 -8.04
CA VAL A 481 -21.96 16.08 -9.26
C VAL A 481 -22.29 14.60 -9.26
N GLY A 482 -23.57 14.25 -9.30
CA GLY A 482 -24.12 12.90 -9.17
C GLY A 482 -25.17 12.83 -8.05
N GLN A 483 -25.54 11.63 -7.60
CA GLN A 483 -26.54 11.46 -6.55
C GLN A 483 -26.00 11.90 -5.17
N VAL A 484 -26.81 12.65 -4.43
CA VAL A 484 -26.59 12.98 -3.02
C VAL A 484 -27.81 12.49 -2.23
N THR A 485 -27.63 11.49 -1.37
CA THR A 485 -28.72 10.98 -0.51
C THR A 485 -28.87 11.86 0.72
N ASP A 486 -30.10 12.04 1.20
CA ASP A 486 -30.44 12.86 2.38
C ASP A 486 -29.76 14.24 2.36
N SER A 487 -29.73 14.86 1.18
CA SER A 487 -29.01 16.11 0.87
C SER A 487 -29.35 17.29 1.78
N GLU A 488 -30.53 17.30 2.40
CA GLU A 488 -30.98 18.31 3.35
C GLU A 488 -30.17 18.32 4.67
N LEU A 489 -29.35 17.29 4.91
CA LEU A 489 -28.37 17.25 6.01
C LEU A 489 -27.09 18.03 5.69
N ILE A 490 -26.89 18.44 4.44
CA ILE A 490 -25.71 19.16 3.96
C ILE A 490 -26.10 20.63 3.77
N GLU A 491 -25.35 21.53 4.39
CA GLU A 491 -25.69 22.95 4.43
C GLU A 491 -25.70 23.60 3.04
N SER A 492 -24.63 23.39 2.26
CA SER A 492 -24.54 23.86 0.88
C SER A 492 -23.43 23.13 0.12
N TYR A 493 -23.60 23.02 -1.20
CA TYR A 493 -22.61 22.50 -2.15
C TYR A 493 -22.97 22.97 -3.56
N SER A 494 -21.98 23.04 -4.46
CA SER A 494 -22.18 23.25 -5.89
C SER A 494 -22.51 21.94 -6.59
N VAL A 495 -23.36 22.01 -7.61
CA VAL A 495 -23.62 20.91 -8.57
C VAL A 495 -23.03 21.20 -9.95
N GLU A 496 -22.30 22.31 -10.08
CA GLU A 496 -21.60 22.71 -11.30
C GLU A 496 -20.10 22.48 -11.10
N LEU A 497 -19.50 21.68 -11.98
CA LEU A 497 -18.04 21.52 -11.99
C LEU A 497 -17.36 22.86 -12.31
N PRO A 498 -16.27 23.19 -11.62
CA PRO A 498 -15.33 24.19 -12.11
C PRO A 498 -14.80 23.80 -13.50
N LYS A 499 -14.12 24.73 -14.17
CA LYS A 499 -13.44 24.42 -15.43
C LYS A 499 -12.47 23.24 -15.21
N VAL A 500 -12.66 22.19 -15.99
CA VAL A 500 -11.82 20.98 -15.97
C VAL A 500 -10.74 21.09 -17.05
N THR A 501 -9.49 20.83 -16.67
CA THR A 501 -8.38 20.55 -17.59
C THR A 501 -7.85 19.15 -17.33
N VAL A 502 -7.12 18.58 -18.30
CA VAL A 502 -6.43 17.30 -18.12
C VAL A 502 -4.93 17.55 -18.13
N GLU A 503 -4.25 17.19 -17.04
CA GLU A 503 -2.81 17.38 -16.86
C GLU A 503 -2.19 16.04 -16.46
N ASN A 504 -1.25 15.54 -17.27
CA ASN A 504 -0.64 14.21 -17.09
C ASN A 504 -1.68 13.07 -16.93
N GLY A 505 -2.82 13.18 -17.62
CA GLY A 505 -3.92 12.20 -17.54
C GLY A 505 -4.88 12.38 -16.36
N LEU A 506 -4.66 13.36 -15.47
CA LEU A 506 -5.51 13.67 -14.33
C LEU A 506 -6.47 14.82 -14.61
N ASN A 507 -7.71 14.71 -14.14
CA ASN A 507 -8.63 15.84 -14.11
C ASN A 507 -8.16 16.86 -13.06
N ALA A 508 -7.89 18.09 -13.52
CA ALA A 508 -7.62 19.23 -12.68
C ALA A 508 -8.85 20.16 -12.70
N TYR A 509 -9.37 20.49 -11.51
CA TYR A 509 -10.54 21.35 -11.35
C TYR A 509 -10.06 22.74 -10.93
N GLN A 510 -10.46 23.78 -11.68
CA GLN A 510 -9.96 25.13 -11.42
C GLN A 510 -10.33 25.63 -10.02
N GLY A 511 -9.33 25.72 -9.13
CA GLY A 511 -9.47 26.27 -7.78
C GLY A 511 -10.02 25.31 -6.72
N GLU A 512 -10.37 24.08 -7.12
CA GLU A 512 -11.03 23.08 -6.26
C GLU A 512 -10.40 21.70 -6.45
N GLY A 513 -10.74 20.75 -5.58
CA GLY A 513 -10.29 19.37 -5.67
C GLY A 513 -8.78 19.23 -5.41
N ALA A 514 -8.24 18.09 -5.84
CA ALA A 514 -6.83 17.77 -5.68
C ALA A 514 -5.96 18.59 -6.65
N ASP A 515 -4.92 19.21 -6.10
CA ASP A 515 -3.85 19.85 -6.85
C ASP A 515 -2.99 18.77 -7.51
N VAL A 516 -3.19 18.62 -8.82
CA VAL A 516 -2.51 17.63 -9.66
C VAL A 516 -1.00 17.83 -9.75
N SER A 517 -0.48 19.02 -9.39
CA SER A 517 0.97 19.27 -9.37
C SER A 517 1.69 18.51 -8.23
N LYS A 518 0.94 18.03 -7.24
CA LYS A 518 1.42 17.21 -6.12
C LYS A 518 1.21 15.71 -6.33
N LEU A 519 0.63 15.33 -7.47
CA LEU A 519 0.23 13.97 -7.77
C LEU A 519 1.11 13.37 -8.86
N SER A 520 1.52 12.14 -8.63
CA SER A 520 2.25 11.33 -9.61
C SER A 520 1.95 9.86 -9.40
N VAL A 521 1.77 9.12 -10.48
CA VAL A 521 1.66 7.66 -10.44
C VAL A 521 3.03 7.08 -10.10
N VAL A 522 3.10 6.23 -9.08
CA VAL A 522 4.29 5.46 -8.72
C VAL A 522 4.36 4.24 -9.64
N THR A 523 5.49 4.05 -10.32
CA THR A 523 5.77 2.88 -11.15
C THR A 523 7.05 2.19 -10.68
N ALA A 524 7.39 1.07 -11.32
CA ALA A 524 8.66 0.39 -11.11
C ALA A 524 9.89 1.24 -11.46
N GLU A 525 9.76 2.40 -12.11
CA GLU A 525 10.87 3.35 -12.29
C GLU A 525 11.48 3.78 -10.94
N THR A 526 10.66 3.91 -9.90
CA THR A 526 11.12 4.32 -8.56
C THR A 526 10.81 3.30 -7.46
N ALA A 527 9.77 2.49 -7.63
CA ALA A 527 9.36 1.51 -6.64
C ALA A 527 9.91 0.11 -6.92
N GLY A 528 10.16 -0.65 -5.86
CA GLY A 528 10.62 -2.02 -5.90
C GLY A 528 12.13 -2.15 -6.06
N PRO A 529 12.61 -3.41 -6.15
CA PRO A 529 14.02 -3.73 -6.33
C PRO A 529 14.51 -3.33 -7.71
N ASP A 530 15.81 -3.44 -7.97
CA ASP A 530 16.45 -3.23 -9.29
C ASP A 530 16.52 -4.49 -10.17
N TYR A 531 15.76 -5.53 -9.81
CA TYR A 531 15.64 -6.76 -10.57
C TYR A 531 14.21 -7.31 -10.62
N VAL A 532 13.98 -8.22 -11.55
CA VAL A 532 12.80 -9.10 -11.63
C VAL A 532 13.26 -10.55 -11.65
N LEU A 533 12.43 -11.44 -11.08
CA LEU A 533 12.74 -12.86 -11.00
C LEU A 533 12.03 -13.62 -12.11
N GLU A 534 12.74 -14.56 -12.72
CA GLU A 534 12.19 -15.55 -13.64
C GLU A 534 12.28 -16.96 -13.05
N ASN A 535 11.48 -17.88 -13.59
CA ASN A 535 11.42 -19.29 -13.15
C ASN A 535 11.16 -19.46 -11.65
N THR A 536 10.34 -18.59 -11.07
CA THR A 536 9.83 -18.65 -9.71
C THR A 536 8.66 -19.63 -9.58
N THR A 537 8.50 -20.28 -8.42
CA THR A 537 7.37 -21.17 -8.11
C THR A 537 6.51 -20.59 -6.99
N LYS A 538 5.19 -20.59 -7.17
CA LYS A 538 4.22 -20.01 -6.23
C LYS A 538 3.75 -20.97 -5.14
#